data_AF-A0A957LFZ2-F1
#
_entry.id   AF-A0A957LFZ2-F1
#
_cell.length_a   1.000
_cell.length_b   1.000
_cell.length_c   1.000
_cell.angle_alpha   90.00
_cell.angle_beta   90.00
_cell.angle_gamma   90.00
#
_symmetry.space_group_name_H-M   'P 1'
#
loop_
_entity.id
_entity.type
_entity.pdbx_description
1 polymer ?
#
loop_
_entity_poly.entity_id
_entity_poly.type
_entity_poly.pdbx_seq_one_letter_code
_entity_poly.pdbx_strand_id
1 'polypeptide(L)'
;IEFFLKFQITDAVSFVRNIGASNFDTVLSSAVQDAIRRRSRMIETAKAYDLRGSDVGDMQDYLNEQLKRYGIHITGANIPDVQLADQYQNNLATRERVAKELVAYEKEWDLMRKRRKDALELEIAKAEKERDAIMIAVSEATNKAREDVALMLQEKEAEAEKIKLDIEAKGRAELKAAENEAKAIQQLGKSYHDNEALLQFDLAGRRLEVAERLVQRAPRPLVINMQGGGESSALSTLVLAQMLPETIKNAQATTSAGNGAASTNNGRVRDEAENMLNSLMDEVRKRTGGNSKR
;
A
#
# COMPACT_ATOMS: atom_id res chain seq x y z
N ILE A 1 60.46 69.99 -6.12
CA ILE A 1 59.14 70.53 -5.77
C ILE A 1 59.13 71.97 -6.25
N GLU A 2 58.27 72.29 -7.20
CA GLU A 2 58.04 73.67 -7.62
C GLU A 2 56.95 74.27 -6.72
N PHE A 3 57.02 75.57 -6.41
CA PHE A 3 56.11 76.20 -5.45
C PHE A 3 55.74 77.61 -5.89
N PHE A 4 54.44 77.88 -5.95
CA PHE A 4 53.89 79.19 -6.25
C PHE A 4 53.21 79.78 -5.01
N LEU A 5 53.57 81.02 -4.70
CA LEU A 5 53.02 81.76 -3.56
C LEU A 5 52.45 83.10 -4.04
N LYS A 6 51.29 83.48 -3.50
CA LYS A 6 50.74 84.84 -3.58
C LYS A 6 50.73 85.45 -2.19
N PHE A 7 51.38 86.60 -2.05
CA PHE A 7 51.47 87.32 -0.79
C PHE A 7 51.04 88.78 -0.95
N GLN A 8 50.61 89.37 0.16
CA GLN A 8 50.27 90.77 0.31
C GLN A 8 51.02 91.33 1.52
N ILE A 9 51.52 92.56 1.40
CA ILE A 9 52.10 93.30 2.52
C ILE A 9 50.96 94.05 3.21
N THR A 10 50.70 93.72 4.48
CA THR A 10 49.64 94.35 5.28
C THR A 10 50.17 95.49 6.13
N ASP A 11 51.40 95.39 6.64
CA ASP A 11 52.08 96.45 7.37
C ASP A 11 53.44 96.79 6.75
N ALA A 12 53.44 97.87 5.97
CA ALA A 12 54.63 98.35 5.28
C ALA A 12 55.72 98.87 6.25
N VAL A 13 55.37 99.36 7.44
CA VAL A 13 56.35 99.91 8.38
C VAL A 13 57.14 98.79 9.04
N SER A 14 56.46 97.72 9.47
CA SER A 14 57.11 96.53 10.04
C SER A 14 57.94 95.78 8.98
N PHE A 15 57.48 95.73 7.73
CA PHE A 15 58.22 95.12 6.62
C PHE A 15 59.57 95.80 6.36
N VAL A 16 59.58 97.13 6.26
CA VAL A 16 60.79 97.91 5.96
C VAL A 16 61.76 97.92 7.16
N ARG A 17 61.25 97.99 8.40
CA ARG A 17 62.09 98.05 9.60
C ARG A 17 62.76 96.72 9.96
N ASN A 18 62.11 95.59 9.72
CA ASN A 18 62.58 94.30 10.24
C ASN A 18 63.37 93.47 9.21
N ILE A 19 63.13 93.62 7.92
CA ILE A 19 63.80 92.81 6.88
C ILE A 19 64.45 93.69 5.81
N GLY A 20 63.73 94.70 5.33
CA GLY A 20 64.10 95.44 4.12
C GLY A 20 63.94 94.59 2.84
N ALA A 21 63.86 95.24 1.67
CA ALA A 21 63.53 94.56 0.42
C ALA A 21 64.59 93.52 -0.03
N SER A 22 65.87 93.70 0.30
CA SER A 22 66.94 92.82 -0.17
C SER A 22 67.01 91.47 0.55
N ASN A 23 66.61 91.41 1.83
CA ASN A 23 66.71 90.19 2.63
C ASN A 23 65.39 89.40 2.67
N PHE A 24 64.34 89.94 2.07
CA PHE A 24 63.01 89.32 2.05
C PHE A 24 62.99 88.00 1.30
N ASP A 25 63.63 87.92 0.14
CA ASP A 25 63.65 86.70 -0.67
C ASP A 25 64.36 85.53 0.03
N THR A 26 65.45 85.81 0.75
CA THR A 26 66.17 84.81 1.56
C THR A 26 65.34 84.29 2.73
N VAL A 27 64.65 85.18 3.45
CA VAL A 27 63.78 84.77 4.58
C VAL A 27 62.56 84.01 4.08
N LEU A 28 61.97 84.44 2.97
CA LEU A 28 60.81 83.79 2.36
C LEU A 28 61.16 82.40 1.84
N SER A 29 62.25 82.26 1.08
CA SER A 29 62.69 80.97 0.55
C SER A 29 63.03 79.98 1.67
N SER A 30 63.67 80.43 2.75
CA SER A 30 63.95 79.60 3.92
C SER A 30 62.67 79.13 4.63
N ALA A 31 61.72 80.04 4.88
CA ALA A 31 60.44 79.72 5.50
C ALA A 31 59.60 78.75 4.64
N VAL A 32 59.56 78.97 3.33
CA VAL A 32 58.89 78.09 2.36
C VAL A 32 59.53 76.70 2.34
N GLN A 33 60.86 76.61 2.32
CA GLN A 33 61.54 75.31 2.34
C GLN A 33 61.27 74.54 3.63
N ASP A 34 61.23 75.20 4.77
CA ASP A 34 60.92 74.57 6.05
C ASP A 34 59.45 74.09 6.11
N ALA A 35 58.52 74.91 5.61
CA ALA A 35 57.10 74.56 5.50
C ALA A 35 56.88 73.33 4.60
N ILE A 36 57.57 73.25 3.45
CA ILE A 36 57.55 72.09 2.55
C ILE A 36 58.14 70.86 3.24
N ARG A 37 59.28 70.99 3.92
CA ARG A 37 59.93 69.87 4.65
C ARG A 37 59.05 69.32 5.76
N ARG A 38 58.46 70.19 6.58
CA ARG A 38 57.58 69.81 7.68
C ARG A 38 56.37 69.04 7.15
N ARG A 39 55.73 69.55 6.11
CA ARG A 39 54.58 68.89 5.49
C ARG A 39 54.93 67.57 4.80
N SER A 40 56.06 67.52 4.10
CA SER A 40 56.55 66.29 3.46
C SER A 40 56.80 65.17 4.47
N ARG A 41 57.06 65.48 5.75
CA ARG A 41 57.21 64.48 6.82
C ARG A 41 55.87 64.01 7.39
N MET A 42 54.82 64.82 7.30
CA MET A 42 53.49 64.50 7.81
C MET A 42 52.69 63.66 6.83
N ILE A 43 52.97 63.77 5.54
CA ILE A 43 52.27 63.02 4.50
C ILE A 43 52.97 61.69 4.25
N GLU A 44 52.21 60.60 4.37
CA GLU A 44 52.68 59.26 4.01
C GLU A 44 53.03 59.21 2.51
N THR A 45 54.10 58.49 2.16
CA THR A 45 54.57 58.36 0.77
C THR A 45 53.51 57.79 -0.18
N ALA A 46 52.55 57.01 0.34
CA ALA A 46 51.40 56.51 -0.42
C ALA A 46 50.41 57.60 -0.87
N LYS A 47 50.38 58.75 -0.18
CA LYS A 47 49.58 59.94 -0.51
C LYS A 47 50.43 61.07 -1.07
N ALA A 48 51.63 60.79 -1.58
CA ALA A 48 52.48 61.85 -2.09
C ALA A 48 51.89 62.55 -3.33
N TYR A 49 50.98 61.90 -4.07
CA TYR A 49 50.18 62.53 -5.12
C TYR A 49 49.19 63.59 -4.59
N ASP A 50 48.85 63.54 -3.31
CA ASP A 50 47.98 64.48 -2.58
C ASP A 50 48.75 65.75 -2.14
N LEU A 51 50.09 65.77 -2.29
CA LEU A 51 50.87 67.00 -2.17
C LEU A 51 50.55 68.01 -3.29
N ARG A 52 49.85 67.55 -4.35
CA ARG A 52 49.46 68.35 -5.50
C ARG A 52 48.06 68.96 -5.30
N GLY A 53 48.03 70.26 -5.02
CA GLY A 53 46.94 71.14 -5.48
C GLY A 53 45.56 71.09 -4.81
N SER A 54 45.38 70.71 -3.53
CA SER A 54 44.10 71.04 -2.87
C SER A 54 44.18 71.34 -1.37
N ASP A 55 45.11 70.74 -0.63
CA ASP A 55 45.11 70.86 0.83
C ASP A 55 46.29 71.69 1.36
N VAL A 56 46.50 72.92 0.87
CA VAL A 56 47.66 73.77 1.27
C VAL A 56 47.33 74.69 2.45
N GLY A 57 46.18 74.51 3.10
CA GLY A 57 45.73 75.32 4.25
C GLY A 57 46.72 75.31 5.41
N ASP A 58 47.13 74.12 5.87
CA ASP A 58 48.08 73.97 6.99
C ASP A 58 49.43 74.65 6.74
N MET A 59 49.88 74.64 5.48
CA MET A 59 51.14 75.28 5.10
C MET A 59 50.98 76.80 5.05
N GLN A 60 49.85 77.29 4.54
CA GLN A 60 49.53 78.71 4.52
C GLN A 60 49.46 79.28 5.95
N ASP A 61 48.86 78.54 6.87
CA ASP A 61 48.74 78.94 8.27
C ASP A 61 50.09 79.02 8.97
N TYR A 62 50.96 78.02 8.76
CA TYR A 62 52.32 78.05 9.29
C TYR A 62 53.16 79.22 8.75
N LEU A 63 53.10 79.44 7.43
CA LEU A 63 53.82 80.55 6.82
C LEU A 63 53.25 81.90 7.27
N ASN A 64 51.93 82.01 7.45
CA ASN A 64 51.29 83.19 8.00
C ASN A 64 51.74 83.47 9.44
N GLU A 65 51.88 82.44 10.28
CA GLU A 65 52.35 82.59 11.66
C GLU A 65 53.79 83.12 11.71
N GLN A 66 54.68 82.60 10.86
CA GLN A 66 56.07 83.03 10.81
C GLN A 66 56.24 84.44 10.21
N LEU A 67 55.50 84.74 9.15
CA LEU A 67 55.65 85.99 8.40
C LEU A 67 54.83 87.16 8.98
N LYS A 68 53.93 86.89 9.94
CA LYS A 68 53.19 87.92 10.68
C LYS A 68 54.13 88.92 11.37
N ARG A 69 55.28 88.48 11.86
CA ARG A 69 56.31 89.35 12.50
C ARG A 69 56.90 90.39 11.54
N TYR A 70 56.73 90.17 10.25
CA TYR A 70 57.28 91.00 9.18
C TYR A 70 56.21 91.78 8.41
N GLY A 71 54.94 91.71 8.84
CA GLY A 71 53.84 92.46 8.22
C GLY A 71 53.37 91.89 6.88
N ILE A 72 53.55 90.58 6.66
CA ILE A 72 53.23 89.90 5.39
C ILE A 72 52.15 88.86 5.62
N HIS A 73 51.18 88.82 4.73
CA HIS A 73 50.11 87.84 4.72
C HIS A 73 50.10 87.06 3.40
N ILE A 74 50.05 85.74 3.49
CA ILE A 74 49.96 84.84 2.35
C ILE A 74 48.50 84.57 2.04
N THR A 75 48.09 84.90 0.82
CA THR A 75 46.72 84.73 0.32
C THR A 75 46.52 83.36 -0.32
N GLY A 76 47.58 82.78 -0.89
CA GLY A 76 47.48 81.44 -1.47
C GLY A 76 48.84 80.83 -1.76
N ALA A 77 48.91 79.52 -1.60
CA ALA A 77 50.08 78.69 -1.85
C ALA A 77 49.67 77.49 -2.70
N ASN A 78 50.42 77.18 -3.75
CA ASN A 78 50.16 76.03 -4.62
C ASN A 78 51.45 75.28 -4.98
N ILE A 79 51.37 73.95 -5.00
CA ILE A 79 52.43 73.05 -5.43
C ILE A 79 51.96 72.39 -6.73
N PRO A 80 52.43 72.85 -7.90
CA PRO A 80 52.00 72.32 -9.20
C PRO A 80 52.53 70.90 -9.48
N ASP A 81 53.77 70.61 -9.09
CA ASP A 81 54.44 69.33 -9.38
C ASP A 81 55.36 68.84 -8.25
N VAL A 82 55.27 67.53 -7.99
CA VAL A 82 56.05 66.80 -6.98
C VAL A 82 56.67 65.59 -7.64
N GLN A 83 57.98 65.67 -7.88
CA GLN A 83 58.74 64.56 -8.42
C GLN A 83 59.13 63.59 -7.31
N LEU A 84 58.61 62.35 -7.41
CA LEU A 84 59.01 61.22 -6.58
C LEU A 84 60.08 60.41 -7.30
N ALA A 85 61.00 59.81 -6.54
CA ALA A 85 61.97 58.88 -7.10
C ALA A 85 61.29 57.65 -7.74
N ASP A 86 61.80 57.19 -8.89
CA ASP A 86 61.20 56.17 -9.75
C ASP A 86 60.83 54.86 -9.03
N GLN A 87 61.61 54.46 -8.02
CA GLN A 87 61.35 53.25 -7.23
C GLN A 87 59.99 53.29 -6.51
N TYR A 88 59.58 54.46 -6.01
CA TYR A 88 58.31 54.60 -5.30
C TYR A 88 57.11 54.60 -6.23
N GLN A 89 57.27 55.17 -7.43
CA GLN A 89 56.23 55.14 -8.46
C GLN A 89 55.92 53.71 -8.89
N ASN A 90 56.97 52.90 -9.07
CA ASN A 90 56.84 51.49 -9.42
C ASN A 90 56.14 50.67 -8.31
N ASN A 91 56.45 50.93 -7.04
CA ASN A 91 55.81 50.25 -5.91
C ASN A 91 54.33 50.61 -5.74
N LEU A 92 53.96 51.85 -6.06
CA LEU A 92 52.55 52.25 -6.05
C LEU A 92 51.78 51.60 -7.21
N ALA A 93 52.35 51.61 -8.41
CA ALA A 93 51.77 51.00 -9.60
C ALA A 93 51.56 49.48 -9.42
N THR A 94 52.53 48.78 -8.81
CA THR A 94 52.38 47.34 -8.53
C THR A 94 51.27 47.08 -7.51
N ARG A 95 51.15 47.90 -6.46
CA ARG A 95 50.07 47.76 -5.46
C ARG A 95 48.69 48.00 -6.08
N GLU A 96 48.53 49.03 -6.92
CA GLU A 96 47.27 49.26 -7.63
C GLU A 96 46.94 48.13 -8.60
N ARG A 97 47.94 47.60 -9.30
CA ARG A 97 47.77 46.45 -10.19
C ARG A 97 47.30 45.22 -9.42
N VAL A 98 47.94 44.90 -8.30
CA VAL A 98 47.55 43.77 -7.44
C VAL A 98 46.15 43.98 -6.87
N ALA A 99 45.79 45.20 -6.46
CA ALA A 99 44.43 45.49 -5.98
C ALA A 99 43.37 45.26 -7.07
N LYS A 100 43.63 45.69 -8.31
CA LYS A 100 42.75 45.43 -9.46
C LYS A 100 42.63 43.95 -9.78
N GLU A 101 43.74 43.21 -9.72
CA GLU A 101 43.76 41.75 -9.93
C GLU A 101 42.94 41.02 -8.86
N LEU A 102 43.07 41.37 -7.58
CA LEU A 102 42.28 40.77 -6.50
C LEU A 102 40.78 40.98 -6.71
N VAL A 103 40.36 42.20 -7.09
CA VAL A 103 38.95 42.49 -7.39
C VAL A 103 38.46 41.71 -8.61
N ALA A 104 39.31 41.50 -9.62
CA ALA A 104 38.97 40.67 -10.78
C ALA A 104 38.79 39.19 -10.36
N TYR A 105 39.73 38.64 -9.58
CA TYR A 105 39.64 37.29 -9.07
C TYR A 105 38.42 37.05 -8.19
N GLU A 106 38.05 38.01 -7.34
CA GLU A 106 36.84 37.91 -6.52
C GLU A 106 35.57 37.80 -7.38
N LYS A 107 35.47 38.62 -8.44
CA LYS A 107 34.35 38.57 -9.39
C LYS A 107 34.29 37.26 -10.16
N GLU A 108 35.44 36.77 -10.63
CA GLU A 108 35.53 35.47 -11.30
C GLU A 108 35.12 34.33 -10.36
N TRP A 109 35.57 34.39 -9.11
CA TRP A 109 35.24 33.41 -8.09
C TRP A 109 33.75 33.38 -7.77
N ASP A 110 33.12 34.55 -7.64
CA ASP A 110 31.68 34.67 -7.43
C ASP A 110 30.87 34.14 -8.62
N LEU A 111 31.32 34.42 -9.83
CA LEU A 111 30.69 33.90 -11.04
C LEU A 111 30.82 32.37 -11.13
N MET A 112 31.98 31.81 -10.78
CA MET A 112 32.16 30.36 -10.70
C MET A 112 31.28 29.74 -9.61
N ARG A 113 31.15 30.40 -8.46
CA ARG A 113 30.28 29.96 -7.36
C ARG A 113 28.82 29.95 -7.78
N LYS A 114 28.35 30.99 -8.47
CA LYS A 114 26.98 31.07 -9.02
C LYS A 114 26.73 29.97 -10.03
N ARG A 115 27.62 29.79 -11.02
CA ARG A 115 27.51 28.70 -12.00
C ARG A 115 27.44 27.31 -11.36
N ARG A 116 28.22 27.06 -10.30
CA ARG A 116 28.14 25.79 -9.57
C ARG A 116 26.80 25.61 -8.87
N LYS A 117 26.25 26.66 -8.25
CA LYS A 117 24.92 26.61 -7.65
C LYS A 117 23.85 26.32 -8.70
N ASP A 118 23.86 27.06 -9.81
CA ASP A 118 22.88 26.89 -10.89
C ASP A 118 22.98 25.47 -11.50
N ALA A 119 24.18 24.92 -11.64
CA ALA A 119 24.39 23.56 -12.11
C ALA A 119 23.83 22.50 -11.14
N LEU A 120 24.04 22.68 -9.83
CA LEU A 120 23.48 21.81 -8.80
C LEU A 120 21.96 21.90 -8.75
N GLU A 121 21.38 23.10 -8.86
CA GLU A 121 19.92 23.29 -8.91
C GLU A 121 19.30 22.60 -10.12
N LEU A 122 19.97 22.65 -11.28
CA LEU A 122 19.53 21.94 -12.48
C LEU A 122 19.60 20.42 -12.31
N GLU A 123 20.64 19.89 -11.67
CA GLU A 123 20.77 18.47 -11.36
C GLU A 123 19.69 18.00 -10.38
N ILE A 124 19.41 18.78 -9.33
CA ILE A 124 18.33 18.51 -8.38
C ILE A 124 16.98 18.49 -9.10
N ALA A 125 16.70 19.48 -9.95
CA ALA A 125 15.45 19.53 -10.70
C ALA A 125 15.28 18.35 -11.67
N LYS A 126 16.37 17.80 -12.23
CA LYS A 126 16.34 16.58 -13.02
C LYS A 126 16.04 15.35 -12.15
N ALA A 127 16.73 15.21 -11.02
CA ALA A 127 16.54 14.10 -10.09
C ALA A 127 15.11 14.08 -9.51
N GLU A 128 14.53 15.25 -9.23
CA GLU A 128 13.14 15.36 -8.79
C GLU A 128 12.15 14.88 -9.85
N LYS A 129 12.34 15.27 -11.11
CA LYS A 129 11.49 14.81 -12.22
C LYS A 129 11.58 13.29 -12.43
N GLU A 130 12.78 12.73 -12.32
CA GLU A 130 12.98 11.27 -12.40
C GLU A 130 12.29 10.55 -11.24
N ARG A 131 12.45 11.06 -10.02
CA ARG A 131 11.76 10.53 -8.83
C ARG A 131 10.24 10.58 -9.00
N ASP A 132 9.71 11.70 -9.46
CA ASP A 132 8.26 11.88 -9.63
C ASP A 132 7.70 10.96 -10.71
N ALA A 133 8.43 10.76 -11.82
CA ALA A 133 8.07 9.78 -12.84
C ALA A 133 8.04 8.35 -12.27
N ILE A 134 9.04 7.98 -11.45
CA ILE A 134 9.06 6.68 -10.76
C ILE A 134 7.88 6.55 -9.79
N MET A 135 7.58 7.59 -9.01
CA MET A 135 6.47 7.59 -8.06
C MET A 135 5.11 7.42 -8.77
N ILE A 136 4.91 8.10 -9.90
CA ILE A 136 3.71 7.94 -10.72
C ILE A 136 3.62 6.49 -11.24
N ALA A 137 4.68 5.95 -11.83
CA ALA A 137 4.70 4.58 -12.34
C ALA A 137 4.43 3.53 -11.25
N VAL A 138 5.01 3.70 -10.05
CA VAL A 138 4.73 2.84 -8.89
C VAL A 138 3.27 2.99 -8.47
N SER A 139 2.74 4.21 -8.39
CA SER A 139 1.34 4.43 -8.01
C SER A 139 0.37 3.78 -8.99
N GLU A 140 0.63 3.89 -10.30
CA GLU A 140 -0.17 3.23 -11.35
C GLU A 140 -0.11 1.70 -11.22
N ALA A 141 1.08 1.13 -10.98
CA ALA A 141 1.23 -0.30 -10.75
C ALA A 141 0.46 -0.76 -9.50
N THR A 142 0.50 0.02 -8.41
CA THR A 142 -0.27 -0.32 -7.20
C THR A 142 -1.78 -0.20 -7.40
N ASN A 143 -2.25 0.77 -8.18
CA ASN A 143 -3.66 0.92 -8.49
C ASN A 143 -4.16 -0.24 -9.36
N LYS A 144 -3.40 -0.62 -10.39
CA LYS A 144 -3.70 -1.81 -11.21
C LYS A 144 -3.77 -3.08 -10.37
N ALA A 145 -2.80 -3.30 -9.49
CA ALA A 145 -2.81 -4.46 -8.59
C ALA A 145 -4.04 -4.47 -7.66
N ARG A 146 -4.50 -3.30 -7.19
CA ARG A 146 -5.72 -3.18 -6.39
C ARG A 146 -6.98 -3.49 -7.20
N GLU A 147 -7.03 -3.02 -8.44
CA GLU A 147 -8.13 -3.32 -9.38
C GLU A 147 -8.19 -4.82 -9.67
N ASP A 148 -7.05 -5.46 -9.95
CA ASP A 148 -6.97 -6.90 -10.19
C ASP A 148 -7.45 -7.70 -8.98
N VAL A 149 -7.05 -7.32 -7.77
CA VAL A 149 -7.53 -7.96 -6.53
C VAL A 149 -9.03 -7.78 -6.35
N ALA A 150 -9.57 -6.59 -6.65
CA ALA A 150 -11.00 -6.33 -6.58
C ALA A 150 -11.79 -7.19 -7.58
N LEU A 151 -11.31 -7.33 -8.82
CA LEU A 151 -11.92 -8.19 -9.84
C LEU A 151 -11.89 -9.66 -9.41
N MET A 152 -10.73 -10.15 -8.94
CA MET A 152 -10.60 -11.51 -8.43
C MET A 152 -11.56 -11.78 -7.26
N LEU A 153 -11.75 -10.81 -6.37
CA LEU A 153 -12.70 -10.95 -5.27
C LEU A 153 -14.15 -11.01 -5.77
N GLN A 154 -14.53 -10.14 -6.71
CA GLN A 154 -15.86 -10.15 -7.34
C GLN A 154 -16.15 -11.46 -8.06
N GLU A 155 -15.18 -12.00 -8.80
CA GLU A 155 -15.32 -13.30 -9.46
C GLU A 155 -15.53 -14.43 -8.44
N LYS A 156 -14.76 -14.42 -7.34
CA LYS A 156 -14.90 -15.43 -6.28
C LYS A 156 -16.23 -15.32 -5.55
N GLU A 157 -16.72 -14.11 -5.30
CA GLU A 157 -18.05 -13.88 -4.74
C GLU A 157 -19.14 -14.40 -5.68
N ALA A 158 -19.06 -14.08 -6.97
CA ALA A 158 -20.01 -14.58 -7.97
C ALA A 158 -19.97 -16.11 -8.13
N GLU A 159 -18.79 -16.73 -8.09
CA GLU A 159 -18.64 -18.19 -8.07
C GLU A 159 -19.28 -18.81 -6.81
N ALA A 160 -19.02 -18.22 -5.64
CA ALA A 160 -19.60 -18.69 -4.38
C ALA A 160 -21.13 -18.58 -4.37
N GLU A 161 -21.68 -17.49 -4.90
CA GLU A 161 -23.13 -17.33 -5.06
C GLU A 161 -23.74 -18.37 -6.01
N LYS A 162 -23.10 -18.64 -7.15
CA LYS A 162 -23.53 -19.70 -8.07
C LYS A 162 -23.55 -21.07 -7.38
N ILE A 163 -22.47 -21.41 -6.67
CA ILE A 163 -22.38 -22.68 -5.93
C ILE A 163 -23.49 -22.76 -4.87
N LYS A 164 -23.75 -21.68 -4.14
CA LYS A 164 -24.81 -21.63 -3.14
C LYS A 164 -26.19 -21.87 -3.78
N LEU A 165 -26.49 -21.19 -4.88
CA LEU A 165 -27.74 -21.37 -5.62
C LEU A 165 -27.88 -22.80 -6.17
N ASP A 166 -26.81 -23.38 -6.68
CA ASP A 166 -26.79 -24.76 -7.17
C ASP A 166 -27.05 -25.77 -6.04
N ILE A 167 -26.45 -25.56 -4.87
CA ILE A 167 -26.70 -26.39 -3.68
C ILE A 167 -28.14 -26.25 -3.21
N GLU A 168 -28.68 -25.02 -3.15
CA GLU A 168 -30.08 -24.79 -2.80
C GLU A 168 -31.04 -25.43 -3.81
N ALA A 169 -30.75 -25.33 -5.10
CA ALA A 169 -31.56 -25.93 -6.16
C ALA A 169 -31.54 -27.46 -6.07
N LYS A 170 -30.35 -28.07 -5.91
CA LYS A 170 -30.20 -29.52 -5.71
C LYS A 170 -30.91 -29.97 -4.44
N GLY A 171 -30.70 -29.28 -3.32
CA GLY A 171 -31.37 -29.59 -2.05
C GLY A 171 -32.89 -29.49 -2.15
N ARG A 172 -33.45 -28.45 -2.81
CA ARG A 172 -34.89 -28.34 -3.05
C ARG A 172 -35.42 -29.45 -3.98
N ALA A 173 -34.64 -29.85 -4.98
CA ALA A 173 -35.01 -30.95 -5.88
C ALA A 173 -35.02 -32.30 -5.15
N GLU A 174 -33.99 -32.58 -4.34
CA GLU A 174 -33.89 -33.79 -3.51
C GLU A 174 -35.03 -33.87 -2.48
N LEU A 175 -35.33 -32.76 -1.80
CA LEU A 175 -36.47 -32.71 -0.86
C LEU A 175 -37.80 -32.99 -1.56
N LYS A 176 -38.04 -32.38 -2.73
CA LYS A 176 -39.25 -32.65 -3.52
C LYS A 176 -39.32 -34.09 -4.00
N ALA A 177 -38.20 -34.68 -4.41
CA ALA A 177 -38.14 -36.09 -4.81
C ALA A 177 -38.50 -37.00 -3.64
N ALA A 178 -37.88 -36.79 -2.46
CA ALA A 178 -38.18 -37.55 -1.26
C ALA A 178 -39.65 -37.37 -0.80
N GLU A 179 -40.21 -36.16 -0.88
CA GLU A 179 -41.63 -35.91 -0.61
C GLU A 179 -42.54 -36.66 -1.57
N ASN A 180 -42.19 -36.69 -2.86
CA ASN A 180 -42.96 -37.41 -3.88
C ASN A 180 -42.89 -38.92 -3.67
N GLU A 181 -41.73 -39.47 -3.33
CA GLU A 181 -41.55 -40.88 -2.99
C GLU A 181 -42.36 -41.26 -1.74
N ALA A 182 -42.31 -40.43 -0.68
CA ALA A 182 -43.09 -40.65 0.53
C ALA A 182 -44.61 -40.62 0.23
N LYS A 183 -45.07 -39.65 -0.57
CA LYS A 183 -46.48 -39.58 -1.03
C LYS A 183 -46.87 -40.79 -1.87
N ALA A 184 -45.99 -41.26 -2.76
CA ALA A 184 -46.22 -42.46 -3.57
C ALA A 184 -46.37 -43.70 -2.70
N ILE A 185 -45.50 -43.90 -1.69
CA ILE A 185 -45.60 -45.00 -0.73
C ILE A 185 -46.90 -44.91 0.07
N GLN A 186 -47.30 -43.72 0.53
CA GLN A 186 -48.58 -43.53 1.23
C GLN A 186 -49.78 -43.87 0.35
N GLN A 187 -49.78 -43.45 -0.92
CA GLN A 187 -50.84 -43.78 -1.87
C GLN A 187 -50.91 -45.28 -2.14
N LEU A 188 -49.76 -45.94 -2.32
CA LEU A 188 -49.66 -47.38 -2.49
C LEU A 188 -50.22 -48.10 -1.25
N GLY A 189 -49.85 -47.68 -0.05
CA GLY A 189 -50.36 -48.23 1.22
C GLY A 189 -51.88 -48.07 1.36
N LYS A 190 -52.44 -46.92 1.00
CA LYS A 190 -53.91 -46.72 0.95
C LYS A 190 -54.56 -47.66 -0.06
N SER A 191 -54.01 -47.76 -1.26
CA SER A 191 -54.56 -48.67 -2.29
C SER A 191 -54.52 -50.13 -1.84
N TYR A 192 -53.48 -50.57 -1.12
CA TYR A 192 -53.43 -51.91 -0.54
C TYR A 192 -54.49 -52.12 0.54
N HIS A 193 -54.66 -51.14 1.44
CA HIS A 193 -55.69 -51.20 2.47
C HIS A 193 -57.10 -51.25 1.88
N ASP A 194 -57.37 -50.43 0.85
CA ASP A 194 -58.64 -50.40 0.15
C ASP A 194 -58.91 -51.72 -0.61
N ASN A 195 -57.88 -52.26 -1.29
CA ASN A 195 -57.96 -53.56 -1.94
C ASN A 195 -58.22 -54.70 -0.94
N GLU A 196 -57.57 -54.67 0.22
CA GLU A 196 -57.81 -55.65 1.27
C GLU A 196 -59.26 -55.60 1.77
N ALA A 197 -59.80 -54.39 2.00
CA ALA A 197 -61.19 -54.22 2.38
C ALA A 197 -62.13 -54.81 1.32
N LEU A 198 -61.91 -54.51 0.02
CA LEU A 198 -62.69 -55.08 -1.08
C LEU A 198 -62.61 -56.62 -1.11
N LEU A 199 -61.42 -57.19 -0.94
CA LEU A 199 -61.23 -58.64 -0.89
C LEU A 199 -61.95 -59.28 0.30
N GLN A 200 -61.94 -58.64 1.48
CA GLN A 200 -62.68 -59.11 2.65
C GLN A 200 -64.20 -59.08 2.41
N PHE A 201 -64.70 -58.02 1.76
CA PHE A 201 -66.11 -57.92 1.35
C PHE A 201 -66.49 -59.03 0.35
N ASP A 202 -65.67 -59.25 -0.69
CA ASP A 202 -65.90 -60.33 -1.67
C ASP A 202 -65.86 -61.71 -1.02
N LEU A 203 -64.93 -61.95 -0.10
CA LEU A 203 -64.81 -63.20 0.62
C LEU A 203 -66.04 -63.43 1.51
N ALA A 204 -66.50 -62.40 2.22
CA ALA A 204 -67.74 -62.48 3.02
C ALA A 204 -68.95 -62.79 2.13
N GLY A 205 -69.06 -62.16 0.95
CA GLY A 205 -70.09 -62.46 -0.05
C GLY A 205 -70.04 -63.93 -0.51
N ARG A 206 -68.86 -64.42 -0.89
CA ARG A 206 -68.67 -65.84 -1.29
C ARG A 206 -68.96 -66.82 -0.16
N ARG A 207 -68.59 -66.50 1.08
CA ARG A 207 -68.92 -67.32 2.26
C ARG A 207 -70.43 -67.41 2.46
N LEU A 208 -71.14 -66.31 2.27
CA LEU A 208 -72.60 -66.27 2.38
C LEU A 208 -73.26 -67.08 1.26
N GLU A 209 -72.76 -67.00 0.03
CA GLU A 209 -73.20 -67.83 -1.11
C GLU A 209 -72.95 -69.33 -0.86
N VAL A 210 -71.78 -69.70 -0.33
CA VAL A 210 -71.47 -71.09 0.03
C VAL A 210 -72.36 -71.56 1.18
N ALA A 211 -72.60 -70.72 2.18
CA ALA A 211 -73.51 -71.05 3.28
C ALA A 211 -74.94 -71.28 2.76
N GLU A 212 -75.42 -70.47 1.82
CA GLU A 212 -76.71 -70.67 1.16
C GLU A 212 -76.76 -72.02 0.41
N ARG A 213 -75.74 -72.34 -0.39
CA ARG A 213 -75.64 -73.63 -1.10
C ARG A 213 -75.56 -74.81 -0.14
N LEU A 214 -74.83 -74.69 0.97
CA LEU A 214 -74.77 -75.72 2.01
C LEU A 214 -76.10 -75.89 2.70
N VAL A 215 -76.84 -74.80 3.03
CA VAL A 215 -78.19 -74.90 3.59
C VAL A 215 -79.15 -75.58 2.61
N GLN A 216 -79.06 -75.29 1.31
CA GLN A 216 -79.88 -75.94 0.28
C GLN A 216 -79.54 -77.43 0.08
N ARG A 217 -78.31 -77.85 0.37
CA ARG A 217 -77.81 -79.22 0.13
C ARG A 217 -77.55 -80.02 1.40
N ALA A 218 -77.76 -79.42 2.57
CA ALA A 218 -77.55 -80.07 3.86
C ALA A 218 -78.68 -81.09 4.11
N PRO A 219 -78.35 -82.35 4.45
CA PRO A 219 -79.32 -83.26 5.02
C PRO A 219 -79.84 -82.66 6.33
N ARG A 220 -81.16 -82.69 6.52
CA ARG A 220 -81.83 -82.14 7.72
C ARG A 220 -81.10 -82.58 8.99
N PRO A 221 -80.68 -81.66 9.88
CA PRO A 221 -80.04 -82.04 11.13
C PRO A 221 -81.02 -82.89 11.95
N LEU A 222 -80.70 -84.17 12.10
CA LEU A 222 -81.33 -85.06 13.07
C LEU A 222 -80.81 -84.66 14.45
N VAL A 223 -81.57 -83.82 15.13
CA VAL A 223 -81.37 -83.53 16.55
C VAL A 223 -81.75 -84.81 17.31
N ILE A 224 -80.77 -85.61 17.70
CA ILE A 224 -80.97 -86.72 18.63
C ILE A 224 -81.06 -86.11 20.02
N ASN A 225 -82.28 -85.84 20.48
CA ASN A 225 -82.54 -85.53 21.88
C ASN A 225 -82.24 -86.80 22.70
N MET A 226 -81.05 -86.89 23.30
CA MET A 226 -80.78 -87.83 24.38
C MET A 226 -81.54 -87.39 25.62
N GLN A 227 -82.74 -87.94 25.81
CA GLN A 227 -83.44 -87.89 27.09
C GLN A 227 -84.06 -89.27 27.37
N GLY A 228 -83.44 -90.00 28.31
CA GLY A 228 -83.94 -91.27 28.83
C GLY A 228 -82.81 -92.26 29.08
N GLY A 229 -82.38 -92.38 30.33
CA GLY A 229 -81.27 -93.22 30.77
C GLY A 229 -81.48 -94.73 30.63
N GLY A 230 -80.34 -95.44 30.71
CA GLY A 230 -80.27 -96.87 31.02
C GLY A 230 -80.06 -97.79 29.82
N GLU A 231 -78.80 -98.20 29.61
CA GLU A 231 -78.40 -99.52 29.04
C GLU A 231 -78.30 -99.74 27.51
N SER A 232 -78.02 -98.71 26.68
CA SER A 232 -77.67 -98.94 25.26
C SER A 232 -76.42 -98.21 24.72
N SER A 233 -75.61 -97.60 25.59
CA SER A 233 -74.42 -96.80 25.24
C SER A 233 -73.20 -97.56 24.70
N ALA A 234 -73.27 -98.87 24.47
CA ALA A 234 -72.18 -99.65 23.87
C ALA A 234 -72.33 -99.83 22.35
N LEU A 235 -73.56 -99.86 21.82
CA LEU A 235 -73.79 -99.99 20.37
C LEU A 235 -73.60 -98.65 19.66
N SER A 236 -74.00 -97.54 20.29
CA SER A 236 -73.85 -96.20 19.73
C SER A 236 -72.38 -95.74 19.69
N THR A 237 -71.56 -96.15 20.64
CA THR A 237 -70.11 -95.91 20.64
C THR A 237 -69.36 -96.81 19.66
N LEU A 238 -69.81 -98.04 19.43
CA LEU A 238 -69.24 -98.92 18.38
C LEU A 238 -69.56 -98.44 16.95
N VAL A 239 -70.78 -97.94 16.71
CA VAL A 239 -71.13 -97.32 15.42
C VAL A 239 -70.31 -96.05 15.17
N LEU A 240 -70.06 -95.23 16.21
CA LEU A 240 -69.20 -94.05 16.10
C LEU A 240 -67.73 -94.45 15.84
N ALA A 241 -67.23 -95.50 16.50
CA ALA A 241 -65.85 -95.98 16.34
C ALA A 241 -65.58 -96.58 14.95
N GLN A 242 -66.58 -97.13 14.27
CA GLN A 242 -66.42 -97.73 12.94
C GLN A 242 -66.36 -96.68 11.80
N MET A 243 -66.80 -95.44 12.05
CA MET A 243 -66.77 -94.36 11.06
C MET A 243 -65.61 -93.36 11.25
N LEU A 244 -64.89 -93.41 12.37
CA LEU A 244 -63.69 -92.58 12.60
C LEU A 244 -62.45 -92.90 11.71
N PRO A 245 -62.17 -94.14 11.26
CA PRO A 245 -60.94 -94.43 10.52
C PRO A 245 -60.87 -93.79 9.12
N GLU A 246 -62.02 -93.54 8.48
CA GLU A 246 -62.12 -92.96 7.13
C GLU A 246 -61.91 -91.44 7.14
N THR A 247 -62.29 -90.75 8.22
CA THR A 247 -62.21 -89.28 8.28
C THR A 247 -60.81 -88.77 8.65
N ILE A 248 -60.04 -89.54 9.42
CA ILE A 248 -58.67 -89.16 9.83
C ILE A 248 -57.67 -89.32 8.67
N LYS A 249 -57.88 -90.27 7.74
CA LYS A 249 -57.00 -90.45 6.57
C LYS A 249 -57.04 -89.27 5.58
N ASN A 250 -58.13 -88.52 5.52
CA ASN A 250 -58.24 -87.35 4.64
C ASN A 250 -57.60 -86.07 5.23
N ALA A 251 -57.28 -86.03 6.53
CA ALA A 251 -56.70 -84.85 7.17
C ALA A 251 -55.16 -84.78 7.11
N GLN A 252 -54.46 -85.88 6.78
CA GLN A 252 -52.99 -85.96 6.81
C GLN A 252 -52.29 -85.72 5.45
N ALA A 253 -53.02 -85.48 4.35
CA ALA A 253 -52.43 -85.35 3.02
C ALA A 253 -52.03 -83.91 2.61
N THR A 254 -52.29 -82.88 3.43
CA THR A 254 -52.15 -81.46 3.00
C THR A 254 -51.03 -80.66 3.68
N THR A 255 -50.19 -81.27 4.53
CA THR A 255 -49.16 -80.52 5.28
C THR A 255 -47.71 -80.74 4.83
N SER A 256 -47.45 -81.36 3.67
CA SER A 256 -46.09 -81.67 3.20
C SER A 256 -45.73 -81.06 1.85
N ALA A 257 -45.95 -79.75 1.66
CA ALA A 257 -45.39 -79.02 0.53
C ALA A 257 -45.17 -77.54 0.85
N GLY A 258 -43.90 -77.13 0.94
CA GLY A 258 -43.48 -75.74 0.74
C GLY A 258 -42.90 -75.03 1.96
N ASN A 259 -41.59 -75.12 2.16
CA ASN A 259 -40.73 -73.91 2.14
C ASN A 259 -39.25 -74.27 2.30
N GLY A 260 -38.53 -74.22 1.18
CA GLY A 260 -37.10 -74.01 1.12
C GLY A 260 -36.82 -72.94 0.07
N ALA A 261 -36.27 -71.79 0.50
CA ALA A 261 -35.34 -70.94 -0.26
C ALA A 261 -35.12 -69.59 0.47
N ALA A 262 -33.87 -69.12 0.41
CA ALA A 262 -33.37 -67.77 0.69
C ALA A 262 -32.71 -67.51 2.05
N SER A 263 -31.43 -67.90 2.18
CA SER A 263 -30.47 -67.23 3.07
C SER A 263 -29.04 -67.41 2.55
N THR A 264 -28.64 -66.64 1.54
CA THR A 264 -27.22 -66.37 1.24
C THR A 264 -27.10 -65.01 0.54
N ASN A 265 -26.90 -63.92 1.29
CA ASN A 265 -26.46 -62.65 0.71
C ASN A 265 -25.84 -61.72 1.77
N ASN A 266 -24.78 -62.18 2.45
CA ASN A 266 -24.04 -61.34 3.41
C ASN A 266 -22.51 -61.35 3.26
N GLY A 267 -22.00 -61.83 2.11
CA GLY A 267 -20.56 -61.96 1.86
C GLY A 267 -19.92 -60.90 0.95
N ARG A 268 -20.70 -60.10 0.22
CA ARG A 268 -20.15 -59.21 -0.84
C ARG A 268 -19.90 -57.76 -0.43
N VAL A 269 -20.50 -57.29 0.66
CA VAL A 269 -20.40 -55.88 1.07
C VAL A 269 -19.10 -55.57 1.85
N ARG A 270 -18.46 -56.60 2.40
CA ARG A 270 -17.25 -56.42 3.23
C ARG A 270 -15.97 -56.30 2.39
N ASP A 271 -15.90 -57.03 1.28
CA ASP A 271 -14.73 -57.04 0.39
C ASP A 271 -14.64 -55.78 -0.51
N GLU A 272 -15.77 -55.12 -0.80
CA GLU A 272 -15.78 -53.86 -1.56
C GLU A 272 -15.35 -52.64 -0.72
N ALA A 273 -15.68 -52.63 0.58
CA ALA A 273 -15.26 -51.56 1.49
C ALA A 273 -13.76 -51.57 1.79
N GLU A 274 -13.15 -52.76 1.91
CA GLU A 274 -11.70 -52.90 2.13
C GLU A 274 -10.88 -52.52 0.88
N ASN A 275 -11.41 -52.81 -0.33
CA ASN A 275 -10.76 -52.41 -1.58
C ASN A 275 -10.84 -50.90 -1.86
N MET A 276 -11.94 -50.23 -1.51
CA MET A 276 -12.04 -48.76 -1.65
C MET A 276 -11.15 -48.01 -0.66
N LEU A 277 -11.00 -48.51 0.58
CA LEU A 277 -10.10 -47.93 1.58
C LEU A 277 -8.62 -48.05 1.17
N ASN A 278 -8.22 -49.21 0.63
CA ASN A 278 -6.85 -49.39 0.12
C ASN A 278 -6.56 -48.51 -1.10
N SER A 279 -7.54 -48.33 -2.00
CA SER A 279 -7.42 -47.42 -3.14
C SER A 279 -7.26 -45.95 -2.73
N LEU A 280 -8.02 -45.50 -1.72
CA LEU A 280 -7.95 -44.12 -1.22
C LEU A 280 -6.61 -43.83 -0.51
N MET A 281 -6.08 -44.80 0.24
CA MET A 281 -4.79 -44.66 0.93
C MET A 281 -3.60 -44.61 -0.04
N ASP A 282 -3.64 -45.38 -1.13
CA ASP A 282 -2.62 -45.32 -2.19
C ASP A 282 -2.68 -44.00 -2.98
N GLU A 283 -3.87 -43.43 -3.21
CA GLU A 283 -4.00 -42.15 -3.91
C GLU A 283 -3.49 -40.96 -3.07
N VAL A 284 -3.73 -40.98 -1.75
CA VAL A 284 -3.20 -39.98 -0.81
C VAL A 284 -1.66 -40.06 -0.72
N ARG A 285 -1.09 -41.26 -0.74
CA ARG A 285 0.37 -41.47 -0.74
C ARG A 285 1.03 -40.95 -2.02
N LYS A 286 0.33 -41.05 -3.15
CA LYS A 286 0.79 -40.54 -4.46
C LYS A 286 0.75 -39.01 -4.53
N ARG A 287 -0.21 -38.35 -3.88
CA ARG A 287 -0.29 -36.88 -3.81
C ARG A 287 0.69 -36.26 -2.81
N THR A 288 1.04 -36.96 -1.74
CA THR A 288 1.95 -36.43 -0.69
C THR A 288 3.44 -36.65 -0.98
N GLY A 289 3.81 -37.63 -1.83
CA GLY A 289 5.20 -37.89 -2.21
C GLY A 289 5.73 -37.08 -3.41
N GLY A 290 4.88 -36.28 -4.07
CA GLY A 290 5.20 -35.63 -5.35
C GLY A 290 5.87 -34.25 -5.28
N ASN A 291 5.98 -33.62 -4.10
CA ASN A 291 6.37 -32.20 -4.01
C ASN A 291 7.67 -31.95 -3.23
N SER A 292 8.62 -32.88 -3.28
CA SER A 292 9.97 -32.69 -2.73
C SER A 292 11.03 -33.01 -3.79
N LYS A 293 11.05 -32.23 -4.86
CA LYS A 293 12.22 -32.06 -5.75
C LYS A 293 12.01 -30.86 -6.66
N ARG A 294 12.24 -29.66 -6.12
CA ARG A 294 12.91 -28.52 -6.76
C ARG A 294 13.11 -27.41 -5.74
#